data_AF-A0A8T5MMV6-F1
#
_entry.id   AF-A0A8T5MMV6-F1
#
_cell.length_a   1.000
_cell.length_b   1.000
_cell.length_c   1.000
_cell.angle_alpha   90.00
_cell.angle_beta   90.00
_cell.angle_gamma   90.00
#
_symmetry.space_group_name_H-M   'P 1'
#
loop_
_entity.id
_entity.type
_entity.pdbx_description
1 polymer ?
#
loop_
_entity_poly.entity_id
_entity_poly.type
_entity_poly.pdbx_seq_one_letter_code
_entity_poly.pdbx_strand_id
1 'polypeptide(L)' 'MECTAKVFVKGDPEKLLECLAPEETSFDRSSFTVKKRGDGVEFDVTSKDAVALRATLNTISQLIIVFEGASRKKG' A
#
# COMPACT_ATOMS: atom_id res chain seq x y z
N MET A 1 9.05 3.06 -20.10
CA MET A 1 7.77 3.78 -19.92
C MET A 1 7.50 3.73 -18.43
N GLU A 2 7.57 4.88 -17.77
CA GLU A 2 7.29 4.95 -16.33
C GLU A 2 5.79 4.77 -16.09
N CYS A 3 5.43 4.03 -15.05
CA CYS A 3 4.05 3.74 -14.68
C CYS A 3 3.82 4.19 -13.24
N THR A 4 2.70 4.84 -13.00
CA THR A 4 2.28 5.27 -11.66
C THR A 4 0.90 4.72 -11.34
N ALA A 5 0.64 4.49 -10.06
CA ALA A 5 -0.68 4.12 -9.56
C ALA A 5 -0.92 4.73 -8.18
N LYS A 6 -2.19 4.93 -7.86
CA LYS A 6 -2.65 5.34 -6.52
C LYS A 6 -3.64 4.31 -6.02
N VAL A 7 -3.42 3.76 -4.84
CA VAL A 7 -4.36 2.85 -4.17
C VAL A 7 -4.86 3.52 -2.91
N PHE A 8 -6.18 3.68 -2.79
CA PHE A 8 -6.79 4.27 -1.61
C PHE A 8 -7.48 3.21 -0.77
N VAL A 9 -7.15 3.15 0.52
CA VAL A 9 -7.73 2.20 1.48
C VAL A 9 -8.48 2.99 2.54
N LYS A 10 -9.79 2.79 2.60
CA LYS A 10 -10.66 3.41 3.61
C LYS A 10 -10.58 2.69 4.95
N GLY A 11 -10.65 3.44 6.05
CA GLY A 11 -10.69 2.90 7.39
C GLY A 11 -10.18 3.91 8.42
N ASP A 12 -9.83 3.43 9.61
CA ASP A 12 -9.19 4.28 10.63
C ASP A 12 -7.78 4.67 10.13
N PRO A 13 -7.58 5.94 9.73
CA PRO A 13 -6.34 6.33 9.06
C PRO A 13 -5.13 6.27 9.99
N GLU A 14 -5.31 6.35 11.32
CA GLU A 14 -4.21 6.27 12.27
C GLU A 14 -3.72 4.83 12.40
N LYS A 15 -4.64 3.88 12.57
CA LYS A 15 -4.30 2.44 12.61
C LYS A 15 -3.74 1.95 11.29
N LEU A 16 -4.32 2.37 10.17
CA LEU A 16 -3.84 2.02 8.84
C LEU A 16 -2.42 2.54 8.64
N LEU A 17 -2.15 3.80 8.97
CA LEU A 17 -0.82 4.38 8.81
C LEU A 17 0.20 3.71 9.74
N GLU A 18 -0.15 3.46 11.00
CA GLU A 18 0.72 2.76 11.97
C GLU A 18 1.13 1.36 11.47
N CYS A 19 0.22 0.63 10.84
CA CYS A 19 0.48 -0.72 10.37
C CYS A 19 1.15 -0.77 8.98
N LEU A 20 0.84 0.17 8.09
CA LEU A 20 1.20 0.08 6.67
C LEU A 20 2.38 1.00 6.29
N ALA A 21 2.63 2.09 7.01
CA ALA A 21 3.77 2.97 6.75
C ALA A 21 5.14 2.29 6.98
N PRO A 22 5.33 1.39 7.97
CA PRO A 22 6.60 0.66 8.13
C PRO A 22 6.95 -0.25 6.94
N GLU A 23 5.95 -0.64 6.15
CA GLU A 23 6.12 -1.50 4.98
C GLU A 23 6.48 -0.71 3.71
N GLU A 24 6.55 0.62 3.79
CA GLU A 24 7.06 1.46 2.71
C GLU A 24 8.44 0.98 2.26
N THR A 25 8.59 0.79 0.96
CA THR A 25 9.84 0.26 0.44
C THR A 25 10.09 0.69 -1.00
N SER A 26 11.36 0.64 -1.37
CA SER A 26 11.83 0.80 -2.74
C SER A 26 12.46 -0.51 -3.19
N PHE A 27 11.90 -1.06 -4.26
CA PHE A 27 12.48 -2.14 -5.03
C PHE A 27 13.38 -1.56 -6.14
N ASP A 28 14.13 -2.42 -6.82
CA ASP A 28 15.03 -2.04 -7.91
C ASP A 28 14.32 -1.32 -9.08
N ARG A 29 13.05 -1.67 -9.31
CA ARG A 29 12.25 -1.18 -10.45
C ARG A 29 10.95 -0.50 -10.07
N SER A 30 10.64 -0.39 -8.78
CA SER A 30 9.41 0.25 -8.31
C SER A 30 9.53 0.69 -6.85
N SER A 31 8.70 1.61 -6.42
CA SER A 31 8.63 2.07 -5.04
C SER A 31 7.20 2.44 -4.69
N PHE A 32 6.88 2.43 -3.40
CA PHE A 32 5.65 3.03 -2.92
C PHE A 32 5.82 3.74 -1.59
N THR A 33 4.99 4.76 -1.36
CA THR A 33 4.86 5.47 -0.08
C THR A 33 3.42 5.44 0.40
N VAL A 34 3.18 5.54 1.71
CA VAL A 34 1.87 5.50 2.33
C VAL A 34 1.63 6.80 3.06
N LYS A 35 0.52 7.48 2.75
CA LYS A 35 0.17 8.75 3.39
C LYS A 35 -1.26 8.72 3.88
N LYS A 36 -1.49 9.35 5.03
CA LYS A 36 -2.85 9.61 5.52
C LYS A 36 -3.58 10.55 4.56
N ARG A 37 -4.80 10.18 4.19
CA ARG A 37 -5.65 10.99 3.31
C ARG A 37 -7.12 10.81 3.71
N GLY A 38 -7.70 11.84 4.30
CA GLY A 38 -9.11 11.83 4.69
C GLY A 38 -9.47 10.70 5.66
N ASP A 39 -10.41 9.86 5.25
CA ASP A 39 -10.93 8.69 5.97
C ASP A 39 -10.13 7.39 5.68
N GLY A 40 -8.82 7.53 5.40
CA GLY A 40 -7.99 6.39 5.05
C GLY A 40 -6.53 6.72 4.76
N VAL A 41 -5.88 5.84 4.03
CA VAL A 41 -4.50 6.01 3.54
C VAL A 41 -4.42 5.82 2.03
N GLU A 42 -3.48 6.53 1.41
CA GLU A 42 -3.16 6.45 -0.01
C GLU A 42 -1.76 5.88 -0.19
N PHE A 43 -1.64 4.84 -1.03
CA PHE A 43 -0.38 4.33 -1.53
C PHE A 43 -0.07 5.04 -2.86
N ASP A 44 1.01 5.79 -2.89
CA ASP A 44 1.58 6.35 -4.12
C ASP A 44 2.63 5.38 -4.67
N VAL A 45 2.40 4.79 -5.85
CA VAL A 45 3.27 3.79 -6.47
C VAL A 45 3.91 4.34 -7.73
N THR A 46 5.23 4.16 -7.87
CA THR A 46 5.99 4.49 -9.09
C THR A 46 6.77 3.26 -9.56
N SER A 47 6.85 3.04 -10.87
CA SER A 47 7.50 1.87 -11.46
C SER A 47 8.14 2.18 -12.82
N LYS A 48 9.26 1.51 -13.13
CA LYS A 48 9.96 1.62 -14.42
C LYS A 48 9.24 0.90 -15.58
N ASP A 49 8.37 -0.06 -15.26
CA ASP A 49 7.60 -0.84 -16.24
C ASP A 49 6.29 -1.41 -15.65
N ALA A 50 5.38 -1.86 -16.51
CA ALA A 50 4.07 -2.38 -16.11
C ALA A 50 4.15 -3.71 -15.33
N VAL A 51 5.21 -4.51 -15.52
CA VAL A 51 5.39 -5.78 -14.82
C VAL A 51 5.80 -5.52 -13.37
N ALA A 52 6.74 -4.60 -13.15
CA ALA A 52 7.12 -4.14 -11.82
C ALA A 52 5.95 -3.44 -11.10
N LEU A 53 5.12 -2.67 -11.81
CA LEU A 53 3.89 -2.09 -11.24
C LEU A 53 2.96 -3.18 -10.74
N ARG A 54 2.68 -4.21 -11.57
CA ARG A 54 1.81 -5.33 -11.20
C ARG A 54 2.33 -6.07 -9.96
N ALA A 55 3.64 -6.28 -9.88
CA ALA A 55 4.26 -6.93 -8.73
C ALA A 55 4.05 -6.10 -7.44
N THR A 56 4.31 -4.79 -7.49
CA THR A 56 4.10 -3.91 -6.33
C THR A 56 2.64 -3.81 -5.91
N LEU A 57 1.70 -3.74 -6.86
CA LEU A 57 0.27 -3.76 -6.54
C LEU A 57 -0.16 -5.08 -5.89
N ASN A 58 0.46 -6.21 -6.26
CA ASN A 58 0.21 -7.49 -5.60
C ASN A 58 0.72 -7.45 -4.15
N THR A 59 1.92 -6.93 -3.90
CA THR A 59 2.46 -6.73 -2.56
C THR A 59 1.52 -5.88 -1.70
N ILE A 60 1.08 -4.73 -2.21
CA ILE A 60 0.14 -3.85 -1.50
C ILE A 60 -1.17 -4.58 -1.18
N SER A 61 -1.69 -5.38 -2.12
CA SER A 61 -2.90 -6.19 -1.89
C SER A 61 -2.71 -7.20 -0.76
N GLN A 62 -1.55 -7.88 -0.69
CA GLN A 62 -1.25 -8.82 0.39
C GLN A 62 -1.12 -8.13 1.76
N LEU A 63 -0.48 -6.95 1.81
CA LEU A 63 -0.42 -6.15 3.04
C LEU A 63 -1.81 -5.80 3.57
N ILE A 64 -2.72 -5.38 2.68
CA ILE A 64 -4.11 -5.08 3.04
C ILE A 64 -4.82 -6.34 3.57
N ILE A 65 -4.67 -7.48 2.89
CA ILE A 65 -5.28 -8.76 3.33
C ILE A 65 -4.78 -9.16 4.72
N VAL A 66 -3.48 -9.03 4.99
CA VAL A 66 -2.90 -9.32 6.31
C VAL A 66 -3.45 -8.38 7.37
N PHE A 67 -3.52 -7.07 7.09
CA PHE A 67 -4.10 -6.08 7.99
C PHE A 67 -5.57 -6.39 8.33
N GLU A 68 -6.39 -6.68 7.32
CA GLU A 68 -7.81 -7.04 7.52
C GLU A 68 -7.95 -8.35 8.31
N GLY A 69 -7.13 -9.35 8.00
CA GLY A 69 -7.12 -10.63 8.69
C GLY A 69 -6.70 -10.51 10.16
N ALA A 70 -5.71 -9.66 10.46
CA ALA A 70 -5.28 -9.36 11.83
C ALA A 70 -6.36 -8.59 12.60
N SER A 71 -7.06 -7.68 11.93
CA SER A 71 -8.14 -6.88 12.52
C SER A 71 -9.35 -7.74 12.91
N ARG A 72 -9.68 -8.80 12.14
CA ARG A 72 -10.81 -9.71 12.44
C ARG A 72 -10.59 -10.62 13.65
N LYS A 73 -9.34 -10.88 14.07
CA LYS A 73 -9.05 -11.78 15.21
C LYS A 73 -9.14 -11.11 16.58
N LYS A 74 -9.40 -9.80 16.65
CA LYS A 74 -9.58 -9.05 17.91
C LYS A 74 -11.05 -8.79 18.27
N GLY A 75 -12.00 -9.46 17.60
CA GLY A 75 -13.44 -9.38 17.88
C GLY A 75 -13.95 -10.59 18.65
#